data_AF-A0A0P1GYZ5-F1
#
_entry.id   AF-A0A0P1GYZ5-F1
#
_cell.length_a   1.000
_cell.length_b   1.000
_cell.length_c   1.000
_cell.angle_alpha   90.00
_cell.angle_beta   90.00
_cell.angle_gamma   90.00
#
_symmetry.space_group_name_H-M   'P 1'
#
loop_
_entity.id
_entity.type
_entity.pdbx_description
1 polymer ?
#
loop_
_entity_poly.entity_id
_entity_poly.type
_entity_poly.pdbx_seq_one_letter_code
_entity_poly.pdbx_strand_id
1 'polypeptide(L)'
;MRQRADGVFRDWLWECEYASPYWPSPDPSPQRTRALMAEDMADPPALNTAEVTLTICTTCRREDVDPEATRPGAILMAALDEATLPAGVTVRGVECLSACKRGCAMVLTGGENRWSYIYGDLDPAAHVDDILAGAAAYAATTDGLVPWRERPQVFRKQSIARIPPIKLPSKDE
;
A
#
# COMPACT_ATOMS: atom_id res chain seq x y z
N MET A 1 -43.49 11.34 -28.76
CA MET A 1 -43.67 11.14 -27.30
C MET A 1 -42.63 11.99 -26.58
N ARG A 2 -43.06 12.74 -25.55
CA ARG A 2 -42.37 13.20 -24.32
C ARG A 2 -40.84 13.00 -24.26
N GLN A 3 -39.99 13.94 -23.83
CA GLN A 3 -40.08 15.16 -23.01
C GLN A 3 -38.85 16.03 -23.35
N ARG A 4 -39.01 17.34 -23.60
CA ARG A 4 -38.87 18.50 -22.69
C ARG A 4 -37.48 18.68 -22.03
N ALA A 5 -36.93 19.85 -22.34
CA ALA A 5 -35.67 20.44 -21.94
C ALA A 5 -35.85 21.32 -20.68
N ASP A 6 -34.79 22.10 -20.42
CA ASP A 6 -34.74 23.34 -19.63
C ASP A 6 -34.42 23.12 -18.13
N GLY A 7 -33.55 23.86 -17.48
CA GLY A 7 -32.88 25.11 -17.83
C GLY A 7 -32.24 25.64 -16.55
N VAL A 8 -31.10 26.29 -16.72
CA VAL A 8 -30.31 27.00 -15.70
C VAL A 8 -31.03 28.31 -15.33
N PHE A 9 -30.98 28.78 -14.07
CA PHE A 9 -30.62 30.18 -13.69
C PHE A 9 -30.85 30.53 -12.19
N ARG A 10 -29.76 31.04 -11.56
CA ARG A 10 -29.65 32.21 -10.64
C ARG A 10 -30.35 32.17 -9.27
N ASP A 11 -29.98 32.92 -8.23
CA ASP A 11 -28.83 33.74 -7.80
C ASP A 11 -29.11 34.06 -6.31
N TRP A 12 -28.06 33.98 -5.47
CA TRP A 12 -27.65 34.90 -4.41
C TRP A 12 -28.65 35.78 -3.60
N LEU A 13 -28.52 35.66 -2.27
CA LEU A 13 -28.54 36.67 -1.17
C LEU A 13 -29.84 37.00 -0.39
N TRP A 14 -29.74 36.70 0.93
CA TRP A 14 -29.94 37.62 2.08
C TRP A 14 -31.28 37.59 2.88
N GLU A 15 -31.11 37.79 4.21
CA GLU A 15 -32.08 37.89 5.34
C GLU A 15 -32.80 36.60 5.80
N CYS A 16 -32.56 36.04 7.00
CA CYS A 16 -32.62 36.59 8.36
C CYS A 16 -33.91 37.34 8.68
N GLU A 17 -35.03 36.62 8.88
CA GLU A 17 -36.00 36.93 9.94
C GLU A 17 -37.08 35.85 10.05
N TYR A 18 -37.63 35.70 11.25
CA TYR A 18 -38.76 34.86 11.68
C TYR A 18 -38.48 33.42 12.16
N ALA A 19 -38.21 33.42 13.48
CA ALA A 19 -38.28 32.33 14.42
C ALA A 19 -39.60 31.53 14.35
N SER A 20 -39.46 30.20 14.40
CA SER A 20 -40.54 29.23 14.60
C SER A 20 -40.77 28.97 16.10
N PRO A 21 -42.03 28.94 16.60
CA PRO A 21 -42.36 29.02 18.02
C PRO A 21 -42.46 27.67 18.78
N TYR A 22 -41.83 26.59 18.30
CA TYR A 22 -41.92 25.29 18.97
C TYR A 22 -40.55 24.67 19.22
N TRP A 23 -39.83 25.23 20.20
CA TRP A 23 -38.80 24.50 20.93
C TRP A 23 -39.09 24.61 22.42
N PRO A 24 -39.41 23.49 23.11
CA PRO A 24 -39.60 23.51 24.54
C PRO A 24 -38.26 23.78 25.25
N SER A 25 -38.33 24.67 26.24
CA SER A 25 -37.25 25.03 27.16
C SER A 25 -36.73 23.81 27.94
N PRO A 26 -35.44 23.76 28.30
CA PRO A 26 -34.91 22.74 29.21
C PRO A 26 -35.50 22.89 30.62
N ASP A 27 -35.84 21.75 31.21
CA ASP A 27 -36.27 21.56 32.60
C ASP A 27 -35.09 21.80 33.57
N PRO A 28 -35.25 22.63 34.62
CA PRO A 28 -34.24 22.82 35.64
C PRO A 28 -34.55 21.98 36.89
N SER A 29 -33.87 20.85 37.09
CA SER A 29 -33.63 20.40 38.47
C SER A 29 -32.42 19.46 38.63
N PRO A 30 -31.77 19.48 39.81
CA PRO A 30 -30.52 18.79 40.06
C PRO A 30 -30.72 17.43 40.73
N GLN A 31 -29.69 16.58 40.59
CA GLN A 31 -29.31 15.42 41.41
C GLN A 31 -29.49 14.03 40.78
N ARG A 32 -28.31 13.38 40.60
CA ARG A 32 -28.01 11.95 40.81
C ARG A 32 -28.84 10.94 40.03
N THR A 33 -28.20 10.22 39.10
CA THR A 33 -27.76 8.82 39.31
C THR A 33 -27.19 8.19 38.03
N ARG A 34 -26.13 7.39 38.25
CA ARG A 34 -25.76 6.17 37.50
C ARG A 34 -24.95 6.31 36.20
N ALA A 35 -23.87 5.53 36.18
CA ALA A 35 -22.98 5.22 35.07
C ALA A 35 -23.69 4.99 33.73
N LEU A 36 -23.03 5.45 32.65
CA LEU A 36 -22.90 4.92 31.28
C LEU A 36 -22.65 6.11 30.34
N MET A 37 -21.75 5.93 29.35
CA MET A 37 -21.46 6.84 28.22
C MET A 37 -20.32 7.86 28.39
N ALA A 38 -19.09 7.38 28.17
CA ALA A 38 -18.05 8.10 27.44
C ALA A 38 -17.04 7.09 26.85
N GLU A 39 -17.54 6.18 26.02
CA GLU A 39 -16.71 5.30 25.18
C GLU A 39 -17.20 5.50 23.74
N ASP A 40 -16.68 6.51 23.03
CA ASP A 40 -16.44 6.40 21.58
C ASP A 40 -15.59 7.59 21.09
N MET A 41 -14.31 7.59 21.46
CA MET A 41 -13.29 8.21 20.62
C MET A 41 -12.41 7.07 20.16
N ALA A 42 -12.89 6.34 19.16
CA ALA A 42 -12.11 5.32 18.48
C ALA A 42 -10.75 5.92 18.06
N ASP A 43 -9.68 5.34 18.59
CA ASP A 43 -8.34 5.52 18.06
C ASP A 43 -8.38 5.30 16.53
N PRO A 44 -7.69 6.11 15.72
CA PRO A 44 -7.53 5.80 14.31
C PRO A 44 -6.94 4.39 14.22
N PRO A 45 -7.49 3.48 13.37
CA PRO A 45 -7.05 2.10 13.33
C PRO A 45 -5.54 2.10 13.09
N ALA A 46 -4.81 1.47 14.01
CA ALA A 46 -3.37 1.33 13.93
C ALA A 46 -3.01 0.87 12.51
N LEU A 47 -2.24 1.70 11.80
CA LEU A 47 -1.70 1.37 10.49
C LEU A 47 -1.11 -0.03 10.59
N ASN A 48 -1.67 -0.95 9.82
CA ASN A 48 -1.41 -2.38 9.91
C ASN A 48 0.10 -2.63 9.85
N THR A 49 0.71 -2.87 11.00
CA THR A 49 2.13 -2.67 11.30
C THR A 49 2.98 -3.88 10.92
N ALA A 50 2.47 -4.72 10.02
CA ALA A 50 3.22 -5.86 9.53
C ALA A 50 4.37 -5.36 8.66
N GLU A 51 5.58 -5.56 9.15
CA GLU A 51 6.83 -5.15 8.50
C GLU A 51 6.87 -5.65 7.05
N VAL A 52 7.11 -4.73 6.12
CA VAL A 52 7.30 -5.03 4.71
C VAL A 52 8.78 -5.32 4.49
N THR A 53 9.09 -6.40 3.79
CA THR A 53 10.48 -6.79 3.54
C THR A 53 10.72 -6.93 2.04
N LEU A 54 11.78 -6.27 1.57
CA LEU A 54 12.43 -6.52 0.29
C LEU A 54 13.52 -7.58 0.49
N THR A 55 13.33 -8.77 -0.07
CA THR A 55 14.32 -9.85 -0.04
C THR A 55 15.05 -9.92 -1.37
N ILE A 56 16.33 -9.56 -1.41
CA ILE A 56 17.12 -9.47 -2.64
C ILE A 56 17.96 -10.74 -2.84
N CYS A 57 17.90 -11.33 -4.04
CA CYS A 57 18.80 -12.41 -4.41
C CYS A 57 20.17 -11.83 -4.77
N THR A 58 21.17 -12.01 -3.92
CA THR A 58 22.49 -11.38 -4.09
C THR A 58 23.41 -12.13 -5.06
N THR A 59 23.09 -13.37 -5.42
CA THR A 59 23.95 -14.21 -6.29
C THR A 59 23.40 -14.46 -7.70
N CYS A 60 22.40 -13.69 -8.16
CA CYS A 60 21.82 -13.86 -9.50
C CYS A 60 22.89 -13.95 -10.59
N ARG A 61 22.85 -15.04 -11.38
CA ARG A 61 23.72 -15.28 -12.55
C ARG A 61 22.90 -15.14 -13.83
N ARG A 62 22.63 -13.90 -14.23
CA ARG A 62 22.00 -13.62 -15.53
C ARG A 62 23.02 -13.93 -16.64
N GLU A 63 22.57 -14.56 -17.71
CA GLU A 63 23.46 -15.11 -18.77
C GLU A 63 24.18 -14.03 -19.57
N ASP A 64 23.63 -12.82 -19.60
CA ASP A 64 24.13 -11.64 -20.32
C ASP A 64 25.02 -10.74 -19.46
N VAL A 65 25.32 -11.15 -18.22
CA VAL A 65 26.25 -10.45 -17.33
C VAL A 65 27.56 -11.23 -17.28
N ASP A 66 28.67 -10.50 -17.37
CA ASP A 66 30.02 -11.07 -17.20
C ASP A 66 30.08 -11.92 -15.92
N PRO A 67 30.46 -13.22 -16.01
CA PRO A 67 30.59 -14.09 -14.86
C PRO A 67 31.48 -13.54 -13.74
N GLU A 68 32.48 -12.72 -14.06
CA GLU A 68 33.43 -12.15 -13.11
C GLU A 68 32.99 -10.79 -12.55
N ALA A 69 31.98 -10.15 -13.15
CA ALA A 69 31.44 -8.89 -12.64
C ALA A 69 30.67 -9.10 -11.32
N THR A 70 30.59 -8.02 -10.55
CA THR A 70 29.74 -7.97 -9.35
C THR A 70 28.31 -8.35 -9.72
N ARG A 71 27.70 -9.23 -8.92
CA ARG A 71 26.36 -9.73 -9.20
C ARG A 71 25.35 -8.58 -9.16
N PRO A 72 24.42 -8.48 -10.13
CA PRO A 72 23.42 -7.41 -10.17
C PRO A 72 22.63 -7.29 -8.86
N GLY A 73 22.30 -8.41 -8.23
CA GLY A 73 21.61 -8.42 -6.94
C GLY A 73 22.44 -7.87 -5.78
N ALA A 74 23.76 -8.06 -5.79
CA ALA A 74 24.65 -7.45 -4.81
C ALA A 74 24.74 -5.93 -5.01
N ILE A 75 24.75 -5.48 -6.27
CA ILE A 75 24.69 -4.04 -6.60
C ILE A 75 23.38 -3.43 -6.09
N LEU A 76 22.24 -4.10 -6.34
CA LEU A 76 20.93 -3.62 -5.88
C LEU A 76 20.84 -3.59 -4.36
N MET A 77 21.34 -4.63 -3.68
CA MET A 77 21.37 -4.69 -2.21
C MET A 77 22.13 -3.49 -1.65
N ALA A 78 23.36 -3.24 -2.13
CA ALA A 78 24.16 -2.10 -1.68
C ALA A 78 23.49 -0.75 -1.95
N ALA A 79 22.85 -0.58 -3.11
CA ALA A 79 22.13 0.65 -3.43
C ALA A 79 20.93 0.89 -2.49
N LEU A 80 20.24 -0.19 -2.08
CA LEU A 80 19.12 -0.11 -1.14
C LEU A 80 19.57 0.12 0.30
N ASP A 81 20.74 -0.39 0.70
CA ASP A 81 21.33 -0.15 2.04
C ASP A 81 21.72 1.32 2.25
N GLU A 82 22.15 2.00 1.19
CA GLU A 82 22.48 3.43 1.23
C GLU A 82 21.25 4.35 1.06
N ALA A 83 20.11 3.79 0.67
CA ALA A 83 18.89 4.55 0.42
C ALA A 83 18.10 4.83 1.72
N THR A 84 17.35 5.92 1.72
CA THR A 84 16.34 6.14 2.77
C THR A 84 15.12 5.27 2.47
N LEU A 85 14.92 4.23 3.28
CA LEU A 85 13.80 3.31 3.13
C LEU A 85 12.47 3.96 3.57
N PRO A 86 11.33 3.62 2.92
CA PRO A 86 10.02 4.02 3.40
C PRO A 86 9.74 3.47 4.82
N ALA A 87 8.89 4.17 5.58
CA ALA A 87 8.51 3.74 6.92
C ALA A 87 7.92 2.32 6.92
N GLY A 88 8.42 1.46 7.80
CA GLY A 88 7.97 0.07 7.93
C GLY A 88 8.46 -0.87 6.83
N VAL A 89 9.38 -0.42 5.96
CA VAL A 89 10.06 -1.25 4.96
C VAL A 89 11.47 -1.58 5.42
N THR A 90 11.83 -2.86 5.35
CA THR A 90 13.20 -3.35 5.56
C THR A 90 13.72 -4.09 4.34
N VAL A 91 15.04 -4.23 4.26
CA VAL A 91 15.72 -4.92 3.16
C VAL A 91 16.60 -6.01 3.76
N ARG A 92 16.66 -7.16 3.08
CA ARG A 92 17.61 -8.23 3.40
C ARG A 92 18.10 -8.92 2.14
N GLY A 93 19.35 -9.39 2.19
CA GLY A 93 19.90 -10.27 1.18
C GLY A 93 19.61 -11.74 1.47
N VAL A 94 19.43 -12.53 0.42
CA VAL A 94 19.53 -14.00 0.45
C VAL A 94 20.49 -14.47 -0.63
N GLU A 95 20.99 -15.69 -0.50
CA GLU A 95 21.87 -16.25 -1.51
C GLU A 95 21.15 -16.42 -2.85
N CYS A 96 20.03 -17.15 -2.88
CA CYS A 96 19.39 -17.54 -4.13
C CYS A 96 17.85 -17.56 -4.04
N LEU A 97 17.19 -17.08 -5.09
CA LEU A 97 15.75 -17.22 -5.34
C LEU A 97 15.43 -18.14 -6.53
N SER A 98 16.44 -18.78 -7.11
CA SER A 98 16.33 -19.66 -8.31
C SER A 98 15.70 -19.00 -9.54
N ALA A 99 15.66 -17.68 -9.58
CA ALA A 99 15.08 -16.88 -10.66
C ALA A 99 16.16 -16.32 -11.62
N CYS A 100 17.29 -17.00 -11.79
CA CYS A 100 18.48 -16.48 -12.50
C CYS A 100 18.19 -16.00 -13.93
N LYS A 101 17.32 -16.72 -14.67
CA LYS A 101 16.90 -16.33 -16.03
C LYS A 101 16.21 -14.96 -16.08
N ARG A 102 15.64 -14.53 -14.95
CA ARG A 102 14.95 -13.24 -14.76
C ARG A 102 15.66 -12.41 -13.69
N GLY A 103 16.98 -12.52 -13.52
CA GLY A 103 17.74 -11.67 -12.61
C GLY A 103 17.80 -10.21 -13.10
N CYS A 104 18.07 -9.20 -12.29
CA CYS A 104 18.13 -9.18 -10.84
C CYS A 104 16.74 -9.45 -10.24
N ALA A 105 16.65 -10.35 -9.27
CA ALA A 105 15.39 -10.80 -8.70
C ALA A 105 15.24 -10.41 -7.22
N MET A 106 14.01 -10.08 -6.83
CA MET A 106 13.64 -9.79 -5.44
C MET A 106 12.26 -10.32 -5.09
N VAL A 107 12.00 -10.48 -3.80
CA VAL A 107 10.68 -10.73 -3.24
C VAL A 107 10.23 -9.54 -2.42
N LEU A 108 8.99 -9.10 -2.61
CA LEU A 108 8.29 -8.14 -1.77
C LEU A 108 7.21 -8.88 -0.96
N THR A 109 7.33 -8.85 0.36
CA THR A 109 6.41 -9.51 1.30
C THR A 109 6.00 -8.57 2.42
N GLY A 110 4.88 -8.82 3.10
CA GLY A 110 4.54 -8.13 4.35
C GLY A 110 3.37 -8.76 5.09
N GLY A 111 3.59 -9.28 6.28
CA GLY A 111 2.54 -9.91 7.10
C GLY A 111 1.88 -11.15 6.49
N GLU A 112 1.03 -11.81 7.28
CA GLU A 112 0.43 -13.10 6.92
C GLU A 112 -0.75 -13.00 5.95
N ASN A 113 -1.33 -11.80 5.83
CA ASN A 113 -2.57 -11.57 5.09
C ASN A 113 -2.35 -10.86 3.74
N ARG A 114 -1.10 -10.54 3.38
CA ARG A 114 -0.80 -9.84 2.13
C ARG A 114 -0.31 -10.77 1.04
N TRP A 115 -0.69 -10.46 -0.19
CA TRP A 115 -0.09 -11.06 -1.37
C TRP A 115 1.40 -10.73 -1.42
N SER A 116 2.21 -11.73 -1.72
CA SER A 116 3.65 -11.57 -1.93
C SER A 116 3.96 -11.50 -3.43
N TYR A 117 5.02 -10.80 -3.79
CA TYR A 117 5.41 -10.62 -5.18
C TYR A 117 6.86 -11.05 -5.39
N ILE A 118 7.11 -11.74 -6.50
CA ILE A 118 8.46 -11.97 -7.00
C ILE A 118 8.64 -11.11 -8.24
N TYR A 119 9.65 -10.25 -8.20
CA TYR A 119 10.05 -9.41 -9.33
C TYR A 119 11.39 -9.87 -9.90
N GLY A 120 11.53 -9.73 -11.21
CA GLY A 120 12.76 -10.03 -11.96
C GLY A 120 13.18 -8.88 -12.86
N ASP A 121 14.21 -9.11 -13.69
CA ASP A 121 14.74 -8.15 -14.68
C ASP A 121 14.91 -6.72 -14.14
N LEU A 122 15.25 -6.62 -12.85
CA LEU A 122 15.50 -5.34 -12.22
C LEU A 122 16.86 -4.83 -12.66
N ASP A 123 16.95 -3.53 -12.90
CA ASP A 123 18.17 -2.81 -13.17
C ASP A 123 18.58 -2.09 -11.87
N PRO A 124 19.69 -2.52 -11.24
CA PRO A 124 20.20 -1.90 -10.02
C PRO A 124 20.56 -0.42 -10.17
N ALA A 125 20.86 0.05 -11.39
CA ALA A 125 21.24 1.44 -11.64
C ALA A 125 20.01 2.34 -11.92
N ALA A 126 18.92 1.77 -12.41
CA ALA A 126 17.77 2.55 -12.89
C ALA A 126 16.50 2.42 -12.04
N HIS A 127 16.32 1.33 -11.29
CA HIS A 127 15.02 1.01 -10.68
C HIS A 127 14.95 1.21 -9.16
N VAL A 128 16.00 1.72 -8.50
CA VAL A 128 15.99 1.89 -7.03
C VAL A 128 14.81 2.74 -6.56
N ASP A 129 14.63 3.94 -7.14
CA ASP A 129 13.54 4.84 -6.76
C ASP A 129 12.15 4.23 -7.01
N ASP A 130 11.97 3.53 -8.13
CA ASP A 130 10.73 2.82 -8.44
C ASP A 130 10.47 1.66 -7.45
N ILE A 131 11.51 0.94 -7.02
CA ILE A 131 11.41 -0.12 -6.03
C ILE A 131 10.96 0.45 -4.69
N LEU A 132 11.55 1.56 -4.24
CA LEU A 132 11.18 2.24 -3.00
C LEU A 132 9.74 2.79 -3.06
N ALA A 133 9.37 3.43 -4.17
CA ALA A 133 8.00 3.91 -4.38
C ALA A 133 6.98 2.77 -4.37
N GLY A 134 7.32 1.64 -5.01
CA GLY A 134 6.48 0.46 -5.03
C GLY A 134 6.37 -0.22 -3.66
N ALA A 135 7.45 -0.27 -2.89
CA ALA A 135 7.44 -0.78 -1.52
C ALA A 135 6.59 0.09 -0.59
N ALA A 136 6.67 1.42 -0.74
CA ALA A 136 5.82 2.35 0.01
C ALA A 136 4.33 2.17 -0.34
N ALA A 137 4.00 2.07 -1.63
CA ALA A 137 2.63 1.82 -2.07
C ALA A 137 2.10 0.47 -1.55
N TYR A 138 2.94 -0.57 -1.55
CA TYR A 138 2.62 -1.86 -0.98
C TYR A 138 2.41 -1.79 0.54
N ALA A 139 3.25 -1.04 1.26
CA ALA A 139 3.15 -0.84 2.70
C ALA A 139 1.81 -0.22 3.10
N ALA A 140 1.26 0.66 2.26
CA ALA A 140 -0.03 1.32 2.46
C ALA A 140 -1.26 0.41 2.25
N THR A 141 -1.07 -0.81 1.74
CA THR A 141 -2.18 -1.77 1.54
C THR A 141 -2.34 -2.70 2.73
N THR A 142 -3.56 -3.16 2.97
CA THR A 142 -3.86 -4.17 4.00
C THR A 142 -3.71 -5.61 3.49
N ASP A 143 -3.86 -5.82 2.18
CA ASP A 143 -3.88 -7.11 1.50
C ASP A 143 -2.69 -7.30 0.53
N GLY A 144 -1.78 -6.32 0.40
CA GLY A 144 -0.67 -6.38 -0.54
C GLY A 144 -1.04 -6.07 -2.00
N LEU A 145 -2.29 -5.77 -2.31
CA LEU A 145 -2.74 -5.53 -3.69
C LEU A 145 -2.72 -4.03 -4.01
N VAL A 146 -1.56 -3.52 -4.43
CA VAL A 146 -1.45 -2.12 -4.89
C VAL A 146 -2.35 -1.88 -6.10
N PRO A 147 -3.17 -0.82 -6.15
CA PRO A 147 -3.98 -0.46 -7.31
C PRO A 147 -3.13 -0.31 -8.57
N TRP A 148 -3.62 -0.80 -9.71
CA TRP A 148 -2.83 -0.84 -10.96
C TRP A 148 -2.21 0.50 -11.35
N ARG A 149 -2.95 1.61 -11.17
CA ARG A 149 -2.49 2.96 -11.52
C ARG A 149 -1.40 3.50 -10.60
N GLU A 150 -1.31 2.99 -9.37
CA GLU A 150 -0.33 3.41 -8.36
C GLU A 150 0.94 2.56 -8.42
N ARG A 151 0.92 1.42 -9.13
CA ARG A 151 2.12 0.60 -9.31
C ARG A 151 3.15 1.33 -10.17
N PRO A 152 4.43 1.38 -9.77
CA PRO A 152 5.52 1.77 -10.66
C PRO A 152 5.53 0.92 -11.94
N GLN A 153 6.01 1.48 -13.05
CA GLN A 153 6.01 0.78 -14.34
C GLN A 153 6.83 -0.51 -14.29
N VAL A 154 7.95 -0.51 -13.57
CA VAL A 154 8.78 -1.70 -13.37
C VAL A 154 7.98 -2.83 -12.69
N PHE A 155 7.17 -2.55 -11.68
CA PHE A 155 6.36 -3.59 -11.00
C PHE A 155 5.21 -4.11 -11.87
N ARG A 156 4.71 -3.30 -12.81
CA ARG A 156 3.70 -3.77 -13.77
C ARG A 156 4.28 -4.75 -14.79
N LYS A 157 5.50 -4.49 -15.27
CA LYS A 157 6.13 -5.25 -16.34
C LYS A 157 6.94 -6.46 -15.84
N GLN A 158 7.51 -6.36 -14.65
CA GLN A 158 8.53 -7.29 -14.18
C GLN A 158 8.08 -8.26 -13.08
N SER A 159 6.77 -8.36 -12.84
CA SER A 159 6.22 -9.38 -11.94
C SER A 159 6.43 -10.77 -12.54
N ILE A 160 7.21 -11.62 -11.88
CA ILE A 160 7.36 -13.05 -12.20
C ILE A 160 6.16 -13.82 -11.66
N ALA A 161 5.83 -13.58 -10.40
CA ALA A 161 4.76 -14.29 -9.71
C ALA A 161 4.12 -13.40 -8.64
N ARG A 162 2.87 -13.70 -8.34
CA ARG A 162 2.15 -13.18 -7.19
C ARG A 162 1.62 -14.36 -6.38
N ILE A 163 2.01 -14.43 -5.11
CA ILE A 163 1.76 -15.56 -4.22
C ILE A 163 0.69 -15.14 -3.21
N PRO A 164 -0.43 -15.90 -3.08
CA PRO A 164 -1.47 -15.56 -2.13
C PRO A 164 -1.00 -15.75 -0.68
N PRO A 165 -1.66 -15.06 0.27
CA PRO A 165 -1.56 -15.37 1.68
C PRO A 165 -1.83 -16.86 1.97
N ILE A 166 -1.16 -17.45 2.95
CA ILE A 166 -1.36 -18.85 3.35
C ILE A 166 -2.82 -19.13 3.75
N LYS A 167 -3.48 -18.14 4.35
CA LYS A 167 -4.86 -18.25 4.84
C LYS A 167 -5.92 -17.97 3.76
N LEU A 168 -5.54 -17.73 2.50
CA LEU A 168 -6.51 -17.52 1.44
C LEU A 168 -7.24 -18.85 1.15
N PRO A 169 -8.60 -18.89 1.20
CA PRO A 169 -9.35 -20.11 0.93
C PRO A 169 -9.13 -20.58 -0.51
N SER A 170 -9.28 -21.88 -0.73
CA SER A 170 -9.24 -22.42 -2.09
C SER A 170 -10.44 -21.89 -2.89
N LYS A 171 -10.31 -21.86 -4.22
CA LYS A 171 -11.36 -21.32 -5.09
C LYS A 171 -12.65 -22.16 -5.07
N ASP A 172 -12.52 -23.45 -4.75
CA ASP A 172 -13.58 -24.45 -4.88
C ASP A 172 -14.18 -24.86 -3.52
N GLU A 173 -13.78 -24.19 -2.43
CA GLU A 173 -14.42 -24.28 -1.09
C GLU A 173 -15.65 -23.38 -0.97
#